data_AF-B2B2R5-F1
#
_entry.id   AF-B2B2R5-F1
#
_cell.length_a   1.000
_cell.length_b   1.000
_cell.length_c   1.000
_cell.angle_alpha   90.00
_cell.angle_beta   90.00
_cell.angle_gamma   90.00
#
_symmetry.space_group_name_H-M   'P 1'
#
loop_
_entity.id
_entity.type
_entity.pdbx_description
1 polymer ?
#
loop_
_entity_poly.entity_id
_entity_poly.type
_entity_poly.pdbx_seq_one_letter_code
_entity_poly.pdbx_strand_id
1 'polypeptide(L)'
;MEVYYGINTENRDNTIWSTRRLYLRLLETFPKFVHDFQAKWNDWHQAISADDSSTWSSVPSFTALTALGPQIIPLVVYQLALDQNDKTAVHLYLALGPDSSYLLDVLENENSPGLQILRASFDRNRAVRNALADWAEYCERVSRHSSSSIYTECAEYETLVNFGESIIPHVMLQYANDIKVQIEPNAVSRASGIGRGVLFWYELLHELVWGCKTGGQTWVFEDVYNRWEGWFQGGSGVGGAPRYRG
;
A
#
# COMPACT_ATOMS: atom_id res chain seq x y z
N MET A 1 7.31 40.05 20.22
CA MET A 1 6.90 38.85 21.00
C MET A 1 6.76 37.74 19.98
N GLU A 2 7.91 37.20 19.54
CA GLU A 2 8.00 36.10 18.59
C GLU A 2 8.08 34.81 19.38
N VAL A 3 6.99 34.05 19.37
CA VAL A 3 6.95 32.68 19.87
C VAL A 3 6.32 31.86 18.75
N TYR A 4 7.04 30.82 18.31
CA TYR A 4 6.62 29.64 17.52
C TYR A 4 7.57 29.32 16.36
N TYR A 5 8.69 28.65 16.63
CA TYR A 5 9.44 27.89 15.59
C TYR A 5 10.12 26.62 16.14
N GLY A 6 9.61 26.04 17.24
CA GLY A 6 10.22 24.86 17.88
C GLY A 6 9.59 23.50 17.55
N ILE A 7 8.42 23.44 16.90
CA ILE A 7 7.59 22.22 16.84
C ILE A 7 7.70 21.45 15.51
N ASN A 8 8.35 21.97 14.46
CA ASN A 8 8.15 21.43 13.11
C ASN A 8 9.24 20.51 12.53
N THR A 9 10.41 20.38 13.17
CA THR A 9 11.51 19.55 12.63
C THR A 9 11.36 18.07 13.02
N GLU A 10 11.04 17.79 14.28
CA GLU A 10 10.87 16.41 14.77
C GLU A 10 9.74 15.67 14.05
N ASN A 11 8.63 16.36 13.78
CA ASN A 11 7.50 15.78 13.05
C ASN A 11 7.82 15.54 11.56
N ARG A 12 8.66 16.39 10.96
CA ARG A 12 9.13 16.23 9.58
C ARG A 12 10.05 15.01 9.43
N ASP A 13 10.99 14.84 10.35
CA ASP A 13 11.93 13.72 10.31
C ASP A 13 11.20 12.38 10.50
N ASN A 14 10.19 12.34 11.37
CA ASN A 14 9.32 11.17 11.54
C ASN A 14 8.54 10.81 10.26
N THR A 15 8.06 11.82 9.54
CA THR A 15 7.32 11.64 8.27
C THR A 15 8.20 11.03 7.18
N ILE A 16 9.39 11.60 6.98
CA ILE A 16 10.37 11.11 6.00
C ILE A 16 10.83 9.69 6.37
N TRP A 17 11.12 9.46 7.65
CA TRP A 17 11.58 8.17 8.13
C TRP A 17 10.53 7.07 7.95
N SER A 18 9.26 7.34 8.27
CA SER A 18 8.18 6.37 8.10
C SER A 18 8.01 5.95 6.63
N THR A 19 8.04 6.92 5.71
CA THR A 19 7.94 6.68 4.27
C THR A 19 9.13 5.86 3.78
N ARG A 20 10.34 6.27 4.16
CA ARG A 20 11.57 5.53 3.81
C ARG A 20 11.54 4.10 4.34
N ARG A 21 11.06 3.89 5.56
CA ARG A 21 10.94 2.55 6.16
C ARG A 21 9.99 1.66 5.35
N LEU A 22 8.84 2.19 4.93
CA LEU A 22 7.90 1.44 4.09
C LEU A 22 8.53 1.08 2.74
N TYR A 23 9.18 2.04 2.08
CA TYR A 23 9.92 1.81 0.84
C TYR A 23 10.98 0.71 0.99
N LEU A 24 11.79 0.76 2.04
CA LEU A 24 12.84 -0.26 2.28
C LEU A 24 12.25 -1.65 2.49
N ARG A 25 11.13 -1.78 3.20
CA ARG A 25 10.43 -3.06 3.36
C ARG A 25 9.89 -3.59 2.03
N LEU A 26 9.35 -2.72 1.18
CA LEU A 26 8.90 -3.08 -0.16
C LEU A 26 10.06 -3.52 -1.05
N LEU A 27 11.19 -2.81 -0.99
CA LEU A 27 12.39 -3.17 -1.74
C LEU A 27 12.96 -4.53 -1.30
N GLU A 28 12.98 -4.78 0.01
CA GLU A 28 13.47 -6.05 0.56
C GLU A 28 12.53 -7.23 0.24
N THR A 29 11.20 -7.00 0.29
CA THR A 29 10.20 -8.08 0.15
C THR A 29 9.82 -8.32 -1.31
N PHE A 30 9.71 -7.24 -2.11
CA PHE A 30 9.23 -7.24 -3.49
C PHE A 30 10.16 -6.43 -4.40
N PRO A 31 11.44 -6.80 -4.53
CA PRO A 31 12.44 -6.00 -5.25
C PRO A 31 12.06 -5.74 -6.71
N LYS A 32 11.46 -6.73 -7.39
CA LYS A 32 11.02 -6.58 -8.79
C LYS A 32 9.99 -5.47 -8.95
N PHE A 33 9.03 -5.37 -8.02
CA PHE A 33 8.02 -4.30 -8.01
C PHE A 33 8.68 -2.92 -7.91
N VAL A 34 9.60 -2.75 -6.97
CA VAL A 34 10.28 -1.47 -6.75
C VAL A 34 11.17 -1.09 -7.93
N HIS A 35 11.92 -2.04 -8.48
CA HIS A 35 12.79 -1.78 -9.64
C HIS A 35 12.00 -1.46 -10.91
N ASP A 36 10.86 -2.13 -11.13
CA ASP A 36 9.99 -1.85 -12.28
C ASP A 36 9.40 -0.44 -12.21
N PHE A 37 8.96 -0.01 -11.02
CA PHE A 37 8.56 1.37 -10.78
C PHE A 37 9.71 2.35 -11.06
N GLN A 38 10.90 2.10 -10.51
CA GLN A 38 12.07 2.97 -10.69
C GLN A 38 12.47 3.14 -12.17
N ALA A 39 12.43 2.05 -12.94
CA ALA A 39 12.71 2.09 -14.37
C ALA A 39 11.71 3.00 -15.09
N LYS A 40 10.40 2.79 -14.89
CA LYS A 40 9.35 3.61 -15.52
C LYS A 40 9.39 5.07 -15.06
N TRP A 41 9.68 5.31 -13.78
CA TRP A 41 9.86 6.64 -13.21
C TRP A 41 10.99 7.40 -13.88
N ASN A 42 12.15 6.76 -14.02
CA ASN A 42 13.30 7.36 -14.69
C ASN A 42 13.03 7.63 -16.17
N ASP A 43 12.39 6.70 -16.88
CA ASP A 43 12.00 6.87 -18.28
C ASP A 43 11.02 8.05 -18.45
N TRP A 44 10.08 8.22 -17.52
CA TRP A 44 9.18 9.36 -17.52
C TRP A 44 9.91 10.68 -17.28
N HIS A 45 10.76 10.75 -16.27
CA HIS A 45 11.56 11.94 -15.99
C HIS A 45 12.46 12.36 -17.15
N GLN A 46 13.04 11.41 -17.87
CA GLN A 46 13.89 11.71 -19.04
C GLN A 46 13.09 12.21 -20.23
N ALA A 47 11.83 11.80 -20.36
CA ALA A 47 10.98 12.12 -21.49
C ALA A 47 10.23 13.45 -21.36
N ILE A 48 10.09 13.97 -20.13
CA ILE A 48 9.38 15.24 -19.88
C ILE A 48 10.34 16.43 -19.84
N SER A 49 9.87 17.58 -20.35
CA SER A 49 10.54 18.85 -20.13
C SER A 49 10.19 19.40 -18.74
N ALA A 50 11.18 19.92 -18.02
CA ALA A 50 10.98 20.55 -16.72
C ALA A 50 10.06 21.79 -16.80
N ASP A 51 9.97 22.42 -17.97
CA ASP A 51 9.30 23.71 -18.17
C ASP A 51 7.83 23.61 -18.62
N ASP A 52 7.35 22.42 -19.02
CA ASP A 52 6.01 22.27 -19.60
C ASP A 52 5.22 21.10 -18.98
N SER A 53 4.52 21.39 -17.88
CA SER A 53 3.67 20.42 -17.20
C SER A 53 2.47 19.94 -18.00
N SER A 54 2.08 20.65 -19.07
CA SER A 54 0.95 20.25 -19.92
C SER A 54 1.24 18.98 -20.73
N THR A 55 2.53 18.66 -20.92
CA THR A 55 2.97 17.48 -21.68
C THR A 55 3.20 16.24 -20.83
N TRP A 56 3.29 16.39 -19.50
CA TRP A 56 3.71 15.31 -18.60
C TRP A 56 2.81 14.08 -18.67
N SER A 57 1.50 14.28 -18.81
CA SER A 57 0.52 13.18 -18.90
C SER A 57 0.44 12.51 -20.28
N SER A 58 1.03 13.12 -21.31
CA SER A 58 0.91 12.66 -22.70
C SER A 58 1.99 11.67 -23.10
N VAL A 59 2.96 11.42 -22.22
CA VAL A 59 4.10 10.52 -22.49
C VAL A 59 3.73 9.07 -22.19
N PRO A 60 4.10 8.08 -23.03
CA PRO A 60 3.79 6.67 -22.79
C PRO A 60 4.24 6.12 -21.42
N SER A 61 5.36 6.60 -20.88
CA SER A 61 5.86 6.20 -19.56
C SER A 61 4.98 6.67 -18.41
N PHE A 62 4.28 7.81 -18.54
CA PHE A 62 3.26 8.24 -17.58
C PHE A 62 2.06 7.29 -17.58
N THR A 63 1.57 6.91 -18.76
CA THR A 63 0.51 5.90 -18.91
C THR A 63 0.94 4.57 -18.30
N ALA A 64 2.20 4.17 -18.48
CA ALA A 64 2.74 2.95 -17.89
C ALA A 64 2.79 3.02 -16.36
N LEU A 65 3.15 4.18 -15.77
CA LEU A 65 3.13 4.39 -14.31
C LEU A 65 1.71 4.38 -13.74
N THR A 66 0.77 5.09 -14.36
CA THR A 66 -0.62 5.13 -13.91
C THR A 66 -1.32 3.79 -14.07
N ALA A 67 -0.95 2.98 -15.07
CA ALA A 67 -1.42 1.62 -15.24
C ALA A 67 -0.98 0.67 -14.10
N LEU A 68 0.07 1.00 -13.34
CA LEU A 68 0.43 0.26 -12.13
C LEU A 68 -0.62 0.45 -11.02
N GLY A 69 -1.42 1.51 -11.04
CA GLY A 69 -2.51 1.75 -10.10
C GLY A 69 -2.06 2.15 -8.68
N PRO A 70 -2.98 2.18 -7.70
CA PRO A 70 -2.73 2.74 -6.36
C PRO A 70 -1.62 2.04 -5.56
N GLN A 71 -1.24 0.82 -5.94
CA GLN A 71 -0.15 0.09 -5.28
C GLN A 71 1.21 0.79 -5.34
N ILE A 72 1.45 1.68 -6.32
CA ILE A 72 2.71 2.45 -6.37
C ILE A 72 2.69 3.72 -5.52
N ILE A 73 1.57 4.09 -4.88
CA ILE A 73 1.48 5.29 -4.05
C ILE A 73 2.62 5.39 -3.03
N PRO A 74 2.97 4.35 -2.24
CA PRO A 74 4.10 4.44 -1.31
C PRO A 74 5.44 4.78 -1.95
N LEU A 75 5.65 4.36 -3.21
CA LEU A 75 6.88 4.63 -3.95
C LEU A 75 6.91 6.07 -4.45
N VAL A 76 5.76 6.62 -4.87
CA VAL A 76 5.64 8.04 -5.23
C VAL A 76 5.82 8.94 -4.02
N VAL A 77 5.23 8.59 -2.87
CA VAL A 77 5.43 9.32 -1.61
C VAL A 77 6.90 9.28 -1.19
N TYR A 78 7.61 8.17 -1.44
CA TYR A 78 9.06 8.11 -1.19
C TYR A 78 9.85 9.09 -2.06
N GLN A 79 9.47 9.32 -3.33
CA GLN A 79 10.10 10.36 -4.15
C GLN A 79 9.91 11.75 -3.53
N LEU A 80 8.72 12.06 -3.03
CA LEU A 80 8.45 13.30 -2.29
C LEU A 80 9.28 13.42 -1.01
N ALA A 81 9.57 12.30 -0.35
CA ALA A 81 10.44 12.29 0.84
C ALA A 81 11.89 12.63 0.51
N LEU A 82 12.34 12.36 -0.73
CA LEU A 82 13.65 12.76 -1.25
C LEU A 82 13.67 14.24 -1.66
N ASP A 83 12.63 14.69 -2.37
CA ASP A 83 12.43 16.09 -2.74
C ASP A 83 10.96 16.50 -2.61
N GLN A 84 10.65 17.32 -1.60
CA GLN A 84 9.29 17.77 -1.30
C GLN A 84 8.75 18.75 -2.34
N ASN A 85 9.61 19.28 -3.20
CA ASN A 85 9.24 20.19 -4.28
C ASN A 85 9.14 19.49 -5.64
N ASP A 86 9.26 18.15 -5.67
CA ASP A 86 9.12 17.37 -6.90
C ASP A 86 7.68 17.44 -7.42
N LYS A 87 7.46 18.36 -8.36
CA LYS A 87 6.17 18.57 -9.02
C LYS A 87 5.69 17.36 -9.81
N THR A 88 6.61 16.54 -10.32
CA THR A 88 6.27 15.34 -11.08
C THR A 88 5.73 14.26 -10.16
N ALA A 89 6.30 14.12 -8.96
CA ALA A 89 5.81 13.20 -7.95
C ALA A 89 4.43 13.63 -7.42
N VAL A 90 4.22 14.93 -7.20
CA VAL A 90 2.89 15.47 -6.90
C VAL A 90 1.91 15.13 -8.02
N HIS A 91 2.28 15.41 -9.28
CA HIS A 91 1.41 15.16 -10.44
C HIS A 91 1.02 13.68 -10.58
N LEU A 92 1.98 12.76 -10.45
CA LEU A 92 1.69 11.33 -10.50
C LEU A 92 0.83 10.89 -9.31
N TYR A 93 1.10 11.39 -8.11
CA TYR A 93 0.29 11.08 -6.93
C TYR A 93 -1.18 11.47 -7.15
N LEU A 94 -1.44 12.68 -7.67
CA LEU A 94 -2.79 13.13 -8.00
C LEU A 94 -3.44 12.25 -9.09
N ALA A 95 -2.69 11.87 -10.12
CA ALA A 95 -3.19 11.06 -11.22
C ALA A 95 -3.54 9.61 -10.83
N LEU A 96 -2.90 9.07 -9.80
CA LEU A 96 -3.23 7.75 -9.24
C LEU A 96 -4.58 7.74 -8.49
N GLY A 97 -5.21 8.91 -8.33
CA GLY A 97 -6.53 9.04 -7.72
C GLY A 97 -6.64 8.39 -6.34
N PRO A 98 -5.70 8.63 -5.39
CA PRO A 98 -5.89 8.18 -4.02
C PRO A 98 -7.23 8.70 -3.49
N ASP A 99 -7.88 7.91 -2.63
CA ASP A 99 -9.22 8.19 -2.05
C ASP A 99 -9.54 9.69 -2.05
N SER A 100 -10.48 10.08 -2.92
CA SER A 100 -10.76 11.50 -3.24
C SER A 100 -11.14 12.33 -2.02
N SER A 101 -11.60 11.70 -0.93
CA SER A 101 -11.86 12.33 0.36
C SER A 101 -10.61 12.94 0.99
N TYR A 102 -9.42 12.52 0.57
CA TYR A 102 -8.14 12.93 1.14
C TYR A 102 -7.43 14.04 0.36
N LEU A 103 -7.74 14.17 -0.93
CA LEU A 103 -7.08 15.10 -1.85
C LEU A 103 -7.56 16.54 -1.72
N LEU A 104 -8.82 16.74 -1.29
CA LEU A 104 -9.45 18.06 -1.24
C LEU A 104 -8.79 18.98 -0.21
N ASP A 105 -8.39 18.46 0.95
CA ASP A 105 -7.75 19.27 1.99
C ASP A 105 -6.30 19.68 1.63
N VAL A 106 -5.63 18.89 0.77
CA VAL A 106 -4.21 19.05 0.43
C VAL A 106 -3.96 20.20 -0.55
N LEU A 107 -4.93 20.58 -1.38
CA LEU A 107 -4.70 21.59 -2.44
C LEU A 107 -5.04 23.01 -2.00
N GLU A 108 -5.77 23.19 -0.90
CA GLU A 108 -6.35 24.49 -0.54
C GLU A 108 -5.52 25.33 0.45
N ASN A 109 -4.59 24.75 1.23
CA ASN A 109 -4.10 25.40 2.46
C ASN A 109 -2.58 25.55 2.72
N GLU A 110 -1.65 24.96 1.94
CA GLU A 110 -0.20 25.20 2.15
C GLU A 110 0.62 25.46 0.87
N ASN A 111 1.73 26.19 1.03
CA ASN A 111 2.69 26.53 -0.04
C ASN A 111 3.52 25.34 -0.56
N SER A 112 3.32 24.11 -0.08
CA SER A 112 4.05 22.91 -0.52
C SER A 112 3.14 21.68 -0.58
N PRO A 113 2.55 21.37 -1.74
CA PRO A 113 1.71 20.18 -1.94
C PRO A 113 2.43 18.87 -1.59
N GLY A 114 3.74 18.78 -1.87
CA GLY A 114 4.53 17.59 -1.55
C GLY A 114 4.68 17.34 -0.05
N LEU A 115 4.89 18.38 0.76
CA LEU A 115 4.93 18.26 2.22
C LEU A 115 3.57 17.83 2.79
N GLN A 116 2.48 18.34 2.24
CA GLN A 116 1.13 17.93 2.63
C GLN A 116 0.92 16.46 2.33
N ILE A 117 1.16 16.00 1.09
CA ILE A 117 1.07 14.58 0.72
C ILE A 117 1.90 13.69 1.65
N LEU A 118 3.10 14.14 2.04
CA LEU A 118 3.97 13.39 2.94
C LEU A 118 3.36 13.22 4.35
N ARG A 119 2.94 14.31 4.98
CA ARG A 119 2.29 14.28 6.31
C ARG A 119 1.05 13.41 6.26
N ALA A 120 0.31 13.58 5.18
CA ALA A 120 -0.93 12.92 4.97
C ALA A 120 -0.72 11.39 4.81
N SER A 121 0.28 11.00 4.01
CA SER A 121 0.71 9.60 3.93
C SER A 121 1.24 9.06 5.25
N PHE A 122 1.94 9.86 6.08
CA PHE A 122 2.38 9.43 7.41
C PHE A 122 1.20 9.07 8.32
N ASP A 123 0.19 9.94 8.41
CA ASP A 123 -1.00 9.69 9.22
C ASP A 123 -1.76 8.47 8.71
N ARG A 124 -1.93 8.35 7.39
CA ARG A 124 -2.54 7.17 6.77
C ARG A 124 -1.76 5.89 7.08
N ASN A 125 -0.44 5.89 6.90
CA ASN A 125 0.42 4.74 7.19
C ASN A 125 0.37 4.33 8.67
N ARG A 126 0.18 5.29 9.58
CA ARG A 126 -0.06 5.01 10.99
C ARG A 126 -1.43 4.38 11.22
N ALA A 127 -2.49 4.95 10.65
CA ALA A 127 -3.85 4.43 10.77
C ALA A 127 -3.99 3.01 10.20
N VAL A 128 -3.42 2.74 9.03
CA VAL A 128 -3.40 1.41 8.40
C VAL A 128 -2.67 0.40 9.27
N ARG A 129 -1.52 0.76 9.87
CA ARG A 129 -0.81 -0.14 10.78
C ARG A 129 -1.63 -0.48 12.02
N ASN A 130 -2.35 0.49 12.57
CA ASN A 130 -3.24 0.25 13.71
C ASN A 130 -4.40 -0.67 13.30
N ALA A 131 -5.08 -0.39 12.19
CA ALA A 131 -6.19 -1.23 11.71
C ALA A 131 -5.75 -2.67 11.39
N LEU A 132 -4.56 -2.85 10.83
CA LEU A 132 -3.99 -4.19 10.60
C LEU A 132 -3.70 -4.92 11.92
N ALA A 133 -3.24 -4.19 12.95
CA ALA A 133 -3.00 -4.77 14.27
C ALA A 133 -4.32 -5.15 14.97
N ASP A 134 -5.33 -4.27 14.90
CA ASP A 134 -6.66 -4.50 15.46
C ASP A 134 -7.32 -5.73 14.80
N TRP A 135 -7.24 -5.83 13.47
CA TRP A 135 -7.75 -7.00 12.75
C TRP A 135 -6.98 -8.29 13.09
N ALA A 136 -5.65 -8.21 13.25
CA ALA A 136 -4.83 -9.34 13.67
C ALA A 136 -5.19 -9.82 15.09
N GLU A 137 -5.41 -8.89 16.04
CA GLU A 137 -5.85 -9.20 17.40
C GLU A 137 -7.25 -9.83 17.39
N TYR A 138 -8.18 -9.29 16.59
CA TYR A 138 -9.50 -9.88 16.39
C TYR A 138 -9.37 -11.31 15.88
N CYS A 139 -8.58 -11.52 14.82
CA CYS A 139 -8.30 -12.81 14.20
C CYS A 139 -7.74 -13.83 15.21
N GLU A 140 -6.88 -13.41 16.12
CA GLU A 140 -6.35 -14.25 17.19
C GLU A 140 -7.44 -14.64 18.18
N ARG A 141 -8.26 -13.68 18.62
CA ARG A 141 -9.38 -13.91 19.56
C ARG A 141 -10.41 -14.90 19.03
N VAL A 142 -10.71 -14.85 17.73
CA VAL A 142 -11.66 -15.75 17.07
C VAL A 142 -11.00 -16.95 16.37
N SER A 143 -9.72 -17.20 16.60
CA SER A 143 -8.91 -18.24 15.93
C SER A 143 -9.48 -19.67 16.02
N ARG A 144 -10.35 -19.94 17.01
CA ARG A 144 -11.01 -21.23 17.21
C ARG A 144 -12.19 -21.48 16.27
N HIS A 145 -12.62 -20.47 15.54
CA HIS A 145 -13.71 -20.59 14.58
C HIS A 145 -13.21 -21.08 13.21
N SER A 146 -14.06 -21.83 12.51
CA SER A 146 -13.76 -22.35 11.17
C SER A 146 -14.40 -21.55 10.04
N SER A 147 -15.33 -20.63 10.35
CA SER A 147 -16.03 -19.83 9.34
C SER A 147 -15.19 -18.64 8.90
N SER A 148 -14.98 -18.48 7.59
CA SER A 148 -14.33 -17.30 7.00
C SER A 148 -15.13 -16.01 7.24
N SER A 149 -16.46 -16.11 7.34
CA SER A 149 -17.32 -14.95 7.62
C SER A 149 -16.97 -14.27 8.92
N ILE A 150 -16.54 -15.01 9.94
CA ILE A 150 -16.17 -14.44 11.24
C ILE A 150 -14.98 -13.49 11.11
N TYR A 151 -14.04 -13.75 10.19
CA TYR A 151 -12.87 -12.92 9.96
C TYR A 151 -13.11 -11.75 9.00
N THR A 152 -14.16 -11.83 8.17
CA THR A 152 -14.42 -10.88 7.07
C THR A 152 -15.71 -10.06 7.27
N GLU A 153 -16.55 -10.39 8.25
CA GLU A 153 -17.78 -9.67 8.62
C GLU A 153 -17.62 -9.04 10.02
N CYS A 154 -16.45 -8.47 10.29
CA CYS A 154 -16.15 -7.74 11.52
C CYS A 154 -15.76 -6.28 11.22
N ALA A 155 -15.94 -5.40 12.21
CA ALA A 155 -15.69 -3.97 12.07
C ALA A 155 -14.22 -3.67 11.74
N GLU A 156 -13.28 -4.46 12.26
CA GLU A 156 -11.85 -4.33 11.99
C GLU A 156 -11.52 -4.63 10.52
N TYR A 157 -12.17 -5.63 9.92
CA TYR A 157 -12.04 -5.95 8.50
C TYR A 157 -12.67 -4.86 7.62
N GLU A 158 -13.88 -4.41 7.96
CA GLU A 158 -14.56 -3.31 7.25
C GLU A 158 -13.71 -2.03 7.26
N THR A 159 -13.03 -1.74 8.37
CA THR A 159 -12.11 -0.61 8.48
C THR A 159 -10.96 -0.72 7.47
N LEU A 160 -10.41 -1.92 7.25
CA LEU A 160 -9.38 -2.16 6.24
C LEU A 160 -9.93 -1.96 4.81
N VAL A 161 -11.12 -2.50 4.51
CA VAL A 161 -11.78 -2.30 3.22
C VAL A 161 -12.04 -0.82 2.93
N ASN A 162 -12.43 -0.05 3.94
CA ASN A 162 -12.69 1.38 3.82
C ASN A 162 -11.45 2.24 3.49
N PHE A 163 -10.23 1.71 3.67
CA PHE A 163 -9.02 2.39 3.17
C PHE A 163 -8.76 2.14 1.66
N GLY A 164 -9.54 1.29 1.00
CA GLY A 164 -9.44 1.06 -0.44
C GLY A 164 -8.09 0.55 -0.94
N GLU A 165 -7.90 0.57 -2.25
CA GLU A 165 -6.74 -0.04 -2.93
C GLU A 165 -5.37 0.52 -2.49
N SER A 166 -5.34 1.71 -1.91
CA SER A 166 -4.09 2.33 -1.44
C SER A 166 -3.35 1.53 -0.37
N ILE A 167 -4.03 0.62 0.34
CA ILE A 167 -3.40 -0.21 1.39
C ILE A 167 -2.85 -1.54 0.89
N ILE A 168 -3.05 -1.87 -0.39
CA ILE A 168 -2.57 -3.13 -0.98
C ILE A 168 -1.09 -3.39 -0.66
N PRO A 169 -0.15 -2.42 -0.77
CA PRO A 169 1.25 -2.65 -0.41
C PRO A 169 1.46 -3.02 1.07
N HIS A 170 0.66 -2.48 1.98
CA HIS A 170 0.72 -2.82 3.40
C HIS A 170 0.22 -4.24 3.65
N VAL A 171 -0.91 -4.59 3.01
CA VAL A 171 -1.50 -5.93 3.10
C VAL A 171 -0.55 -6.98 2.53
N MET A 172 0.04 -6.73 1.35
CA MET A 172 1.02 -7.63 0.74
C MET A 172 2.26 -7.84 1.63
N LEU A 173 2.76 -6.79 2.30
CA LEU A 173 3.88 -6.93 3.25
C LEU A 173 3.53 -7.80 4.46
N GLN A 174 2.30 -7.70 4.99
CA GLN A 174 1.87 -8.58 6.08
C GLN A 174 1.69 -10.02 5.57
N TYR A 175 1.05 -10.18 4.41
CA TYR A 175 0.84 -11.50 3.81
C TYR A 175 2.17 -12.24 3.57
N ALA A 176 3.17 -11.56 3.00
CA ALA A 176 4.50 -12.13 2.80
C ALA A 176 5.21 -12.49 4.12
N ASN A 177 5.08 -11.64 5.15
CA ASN A 177 5.66 -11.92 6.46
C ASN A 177 5.04 -13.18 7.08
N ASP A 178 3.73 -13.32 7.00
CA ASP A 178 3.02 -14.43 7.62
C ASP A 178 3.23 -15.75 6.89
N ILE A 179 3.34 -15.72 5.56
CA ILE A 179 3.69 -16.89 4.75
C ILE A 179 5.12 -17.37 5.07
N LYS A 180 6.09 -16.45 5.22
CA LYS A 180 7.46 -16.83 5.63
C LYS A 180 7.48 -17.56 6.96
N VAL A 181 6.74 -17.07 7.96
CA VAL A 181 6.67 -17.71 9.28
C VAL A 181 6.05 -19.12 9.20
N GLN A 182 5.09 -19.35 8.30
CA GLN A 182 4.46 -20.67 8.14
C GLN A 182 5.35 -21.70 7.46
N ILE A 183 6.25 -21.28 6.56
CA ILE A 183 7.07 -22.19 5.74
C ILE A 183 8.38 -22.59 6.45
N GLU A 184 8.84 -21.84 7.46
CA GLU A 184 10.12 -22.12 8.12
C GLU A 184 10.14 -23.48 8.88
N PRO A 185 10.98 -24.46 8.47
CA PRO A 185 10.93 -25.84 8.97
C PRO A 185 11.35 -26.02 10.44
N ASN A 186 11.94 -24.99 11.05
CA ASN A 186 12.36 -24.99 12.46
C ASN A 186 11.53 -24.05 13.34
N ALA A 187 10.44 -23.45 12.81
CA ALA A 187 9.51 -22.70 13.61
C ALA A 187 8.74 -23.67 14.52
N VAL A 188 9.36 -24.03 15.66
CA VAL A 188 8.80 -24.92 16.69
C VAL A 188 7.40 -24.43 17.06
N SER A 189 6.37 -25.03 16.45
CA SER A 189 4.96 -25.02 16.86
C SER A 189 4.42 -23.71 17.46
N ARG A 190 4.89 -22.55 17.00
CA ARG A 190 4.14 -21.28 17.15
C ARG A 190 2.91 -21.26 16.24
N ALA A 191 2.75 -22.30 15.41
CA ALA A 191 1.52 -22.65 14.69
C ALA A 191 0.29 -22.82 15.60
N SER A 192 0.46 -22.88 16.93
CA SER A 192 -0.64 -22.80 17.90
C SER A 192 -1.11 -21.39 18.23
N GLY A 193 -0.38 -20.35 17.81
CA GLY A 193 -0.68 -18.93 18.09
C GLY A 193 -0.78 -18.01 16.87
N ILE A 194 -0.34 -18.45 15.67
CA ILE A 194 -0.69 -17.74 14.43
C ILE A 194 -2.15 -18.06 14.15
N GLY A 195 -3.04 -17.18 14.61
CA GLY A 195 -4.48 -17.37 14.47
C GLY A 195 -4.85 -17.65 13.02
N ARG A 196 -5.78 -18.58 12.78
CA ARG A 196 -6.31 -18.92 11.45
C ARG A 196 -6.76 -17.70 10.64
N GLY A 197 -7.06 -16.58 11.30
CA GLY A 197 -7.41 -15.32 10.66
C GLY A 197 -6.33 -14.74 9.74
N VAL A 198 -5.06 -15.07 9.99
CA VAL A 198 -3.90 -14.69 9.16
C VAL A 198 -3.95 -15.32 7.76
N LEU A 199 -4.83 -16.29 7.53
CA LEU A 199 -4.98 -16.95 6.25
C LEU A 199 -5.94 -16.22 5.30
N PHE A 200 -6.61 -15.14 5.74
CA PHE A 200 -7.62 -14.43 4.94
C PHE A 200 -7.12 -13.14 4.28
N TRP A 201 -5.80 -12.93 4.21
CA TRP A 201 -5.22 -11.82 3.43
C TRP A 201 -5.73 -11.78 1.98
N TYR A 202 -5.95 -12.95 1.37
CA TYR A 202 -6.48 -13.05 0.00
C TYR A 202 -7.92 -12.56 -0.13
N GLU A 203 -8.77 -12.70 0.90
CA GLU A 203 -10.14 -12.16 0.87
C GLU A 203 -10.10 -10.64 0.92
N LEU A 204 -9.29 -10.09 1.82
CA LEU A 204 -9.08 -8.65 1.90
C LEU A 204 -8.54 -8.09 0.58
N LEU A 205 -7.49 -8.70 0.01
CA LEU A 205 -6.94 -8.29 -1.28
C LEU A 205 -7.97 -8.39 -2.41
N HIS A 206 -8.76 -9.47 -2.44
CA HIS A 206 -9.78 -9.64 -3.46
C HIS A 206 -10.87 -8.57 -3.33
N GLU A 207 -11.31 -8.25 -2.11
CA GLU A 207 -12.33 -7.23 -1.89
C GLU A 207 -11.81 -5.81 -2.16
N LEU A 208 -10.56 -5.51 -1.80
CA LEU A 208 -9.91 -4.23 -2.13
C LEU A 208 -9.84 -4.00 -3.64
N VAL A 209 -9.55 -5.04 -4.43
CA VAL A 209 -9.35 -4.96 -5.89
C VAL A 209 -10.66 -5.07 -6.67
N TRP A 210 -11.58 -5.95 -6.24
CA TRP A 210 -12.78 -6.31 -7.00
C TRP A 210 -14.07 -5.79 -6.40
N GLY A 211 -14.03 -5.19 -5.19
CA GLY A 211 -15.22 -4.74 -4.47
C GLY A 211 -16.11 -5.87 -3.97
N CYS A 212 -15.61 -7.11 -3.94
CA CYS A 212 -16.33 -8.26 -3.43
C CYS A 212 -15.40 -9.33 -2.87
N LYS A 213 -15.92 -10.14 -1.95
CA LYS A 213 -15.24 -11.33 -1.41
C LYS A 213 -15.23 -12.46 -2.44
N THR A 214 -14.28 -13.38 -2.33
CA THR A 214 -14.25 -14.56 -3.21
C THR A 214 -15.40 -15.51 -2.90
N GLY A 215 -15.81 -15.59 -1.63
CA GLY A 215 -16.76 -16.59 -1.12
C GLY A 215 -16.26 -18.04 -1.22
N GLY A 216 -15.02 -18.23 -1.68
CA GLY A 216 -14.44 -19.52 -1.99
C GLY A 216 -13.79 -20.17 -0.77
N GLN A 217 -13.86 -21.50 -0.71
CA GLN A 217 -13.01 -22.29 0.16
C GLN A 217 -11.69 -22.53 -0.59
N THR A 218 -10.66 -21.74 -0.32
CA THR A 218 -9.35 -21.94 -0.97
C THR A 218 -8.48 -22.88 -0.15
N TRP A 219 -7.98 -23.96 -0.77
CA TRP A 219 -7.39 -25.10 -0.07
C TRP A 219 -5.86 -25.14 -0.05
N VAL A 220 -5.18 -24.27 -0.82
CA VAL A 220 -3.71 -24.21 -0.89
C VAL A 220 -3.25 -22.75 -0.76
N PHE A 221 -2.97 -22.32 0.47
CA PHE A 221 -2.64 -20.92 0.77
C PHE A 221 -1.37 -20.43 0.08
N GLU A 222 -0.39 -21.31 -0.11
CA GLU A 222 0.86 -21.00 -0.81
C GLU A 222 0.60 -20.66 -2.29
N ASP A 223 -0.23 -21.44 -2.98
CA ASP A 223 -0.61 -21.16 -4.37
C ASP A 223 -1.37 -19.84 -4.50
N VAL A 224 -2.21 -19.52 -3.52
CA VAL A 224 -2.95 -18.25 -3.47
C VAL A 224 -1.98 -17.09 -3.29
N TYR A 225 -1.07 -17.20 -2.32
CA TYR A 225 -0.03 -16.19 -2.10
C TYR A 225 0.82 -16.00 -3.36
N ASN A 226 1.32 -17.07 -3.97
CA ASN A 226 2.17 -17.00 -5.15
C ASN A 226 1.48 -16.29 -6.33
N ARG A 227 0.17 -16.43 -6.48
CA ARG A 227 -0.60 -15.68 -7.50
C ARG A 227 -0.69 -14.19 -7.17
N TRP A 228 -0.98 -13.85 -5.93
CA TRP A 228 -1.04 -12.45 -5.48
C TRP A 228 0.33 -11.78 -5.55
N GLU A 229 1.38 -12.45 -5.09
CA GLU A 229 2.76 -11.99 -5.18
C GLU A 229 3.18 -11.81 -6.64
N GLY A 230 2.87 -12.78 -7.51
CA GLY A 230 3.17 -12.70 -8.94
C GLY A 230 2.50 -11.52 -9.62
N TRP A 231 1.24 -11.24 -9.27
CA TRP A 231 0.52 -10.05 -9.74
C TRP A 231 1.15 -8.75 -9.22
N PHE A 232 1.36 -8.65 -7.91
CA PHE A 232 1.90 -7.46 -7.26
C PHE A 232 3.29 -7.10 -7.78
N GLN A 233 4.17 -8.11 -7.97
CA GLN A 233 5.49 -7.94 -8.55
C GLN A 233 5.48 -7.77 -10.07
N GLY A 234 4.43 -8.24 -10.74
CA GLY A 234 4.28 -8.16 -12.19
C GLY A 234 3.93 -6.76 -12.70
N GLY A 235 3.55 -5.84 -11.80
CA GLY A 235 3.14 -4.48 -12.19
C GLY A 235 1.91 -4.48 -13.08
N SER A 236 1.12 -5.56 -13.06
CA SER A 236 -0.18 -5.55 -13.73
C SER A 236 -1.10 -4.67 -12.87
N GLY A 237 -1.81 -3.72 -13.49
CA GLY A 237 -2.81 -2.94 -12.77
C GLY A 237 -3.90 -3.82 -12.13
N VAL A 238 -4.85 -3.19 -11.45
CA VAL A 238 -5.96 -3.85 -10.73
C VAL A 238 -6.67 -4.91 -11.58
N GLY A 239 -6.88 -4.65 -12.88
CA GLY A 239 -7.53 -5.60 -13.80
C GLY A 239 -6.76 -6.91 -14.06
N GLY A 240 -5.47 -6.98 -13.73
CA GLY A 240 -4.65 -8.19 -13.83
C GLY A 240 -4.57 -9.01 -12.55
N ALA A 241 -5.25 -8.61 -11.48
CA ALA A 241 -5.21 -9.30 -10.21
C ALA A 241 -5.80 -10.72 -10.29
N PRO A 242 -5.42 -11.62 -9.36
CA PRO A 242 -6.06 -12.93 -9.24
C PRO A 242 -7.57 -12.77 -9.04
N ARG A 243 -8.34 -13.48 -9.86
CA ARG A 243 -9.80 -13.55 -9.74
C ARG A 243 -10.21 -14.97 -9.41
N TYR A 244 -10.88 -15.14 -8.28
CA TYR A 244 -11.43 -16.42 -7.86
C TYR A 244 -12.93 -16.36 -8.11
N ARG A 245 -13.46 -17.29 -8.89
CA ARG A 245 -14.91 -17.47 -9.00
C ARG A 245 -15.32 -18.48 -7.93
N GLY A 246 -16.14 -18.03 -6.98
CA GLY A 246 -16.91 -18.91 -6.11
C GLY A 246 -17.96 -19.69 -6.90
#